data_AF-A0A7Y2ZXS9-F1
#
_entry.id   AF-A0A7Y2ZXS9-F1
#
_cell.length_a   1.000
_cell.length_b   1.000
_cell.length_c   1.000
_cell.angle_alpha   90.00
_cell.angle_beta   90.00
_cell.angle_gamma   90.00
#
_symmetry.space_group_name_H-M   'P 1'
#
loop_
_entity.id
_entity.type
_entity.pdbx_description
1 polymer ?
#
loop_
_entity_poly.entity_id
_entity_poly.type
_entity_poly.pdbx_seq_one_letter_code
_entity_poly.pdbx_strand_id
1 'polypeptide(L)'
;MKSDFGYFEEEKLGKPYDLRLIRRLFPYVGPYKVMLLGSILLIICITLLDLSLPYVTKIAIDRYIVPQADTIKTRLTEGSQIKTRYLMADTSDPKIRTVVNKYRGLFTIIQTDARISYENLGSLAKEDIAVLRKDDFSGLGRLTVIFLIIILANFVINFLQKMIMEYAGHMIMHDLRMKLFVQIQKLSIEFFTKNPVGRLVTRATNDIQNMHELFTSVISIVFKDMFLLVGIAIVLIFMNWKLAIISFIVLPFVLYASI
;
A
#
# COMPACT_ATOMS: atom_id res chain seq x y z
N MET A 1 18.54 -23.27 -55.40
CA MET A 1 17.53 -23.49 -54.35
C MET A 1 17.93 -22.65 -53.14
N LYS A 2 17.47 -21.39 -53.07
CA LYS A 2 17.74 -20.49 -51.95
C LYS A 2 16.52 -20.56 -51.05
N SER A 3 16.64 -21.25 -49.92
CA SER A 3 15.59 -21.33 -48.90
C SER A 3 15.54 -19.98 -48.21
N ASP A 4 14.64 -19.12 -48.68
CA ASP A 4 14.30 -17.86 -48.03
C ASP A 4 13.41 -18.20 -46.83
N PHE A 5 14.04 -18.54 -45.71
CA PHE A 5 13.35 -18.56 -44.42
C PHE A 5 13.02 -17.11 -44.09
N GLY A 6 11.86 -16.66 -44.58
CA GLY A 6 11.27 -15.36 -44.28
C GLY A 6 10.93 -15.27 -42.80
N TYR A 7 11.93 -14.99 -41.97
CA TYR A 7 11.72 -14.23 -40.76
C TYR A 7 11.23 -12.86 -41.24
N PHE A 8 9.90 -12.70 -41.26
CA PHE A 8 9.29 -11.40 -41.42
C PHE A 8 9.76 -10.56 -40.23
N GLU A 9 10.79 -9.74 -40.45
CA GLU A 9 11.11 -8.64 -39.56
C GLU A 9 9.82 -7.86 -39.38
N GLU A 10 9.31 -7.85 -38.14
CA GLU A 10 8.21 -6.96 -37.77
C GLU A 10 8.72 -5.54 -37.95
N GLU A 11 8.34 -4.97 -39.09
CA GLU A 11 8.60 -3.61 -39.48
C GLU A 11 8.12 -2.66 -38.36
N LYS A 12 9.10 -2.15 -37.61
CA LYS A 12 9.05 -1.09 -36.60
C LYS A 12 7.73 -1.00 -35.83
N LEU A 13 7.76 -1.53 -34.59
CA LEU A 13 6.86 -1.15 -33.49
C LEU A 13 6.48 0.35 -33.61
N GLY A 14 5.27 0.60 -34.11
CA GLY A 14 4.67 1.93 -34.07
C GLY A 14 4.63 2.40 -32.62
N LYS A 15 4.80 3.72 -32.43
CA LYS A 15 4.94 4.43 -31.14
C LYS A 15 4.35 3.66 -29.93
N PRO A 16 5.11 3.48 -28.84
CA PRO A 16 4.79 2.55 -27.74
C PRO A 16 3.48 2.83 -26.98
N TYR A 17 2.74 3.91 -27.29
CA TYR A 17 1.49 4.26 -26.63
C TYR A 17 0.52 4.96 -27.59
N ASP A 18 -0.20 4.21 -28.43
CA ASP A 18 -1.35 4.77 -29.16
C ASP A 18 -2.64 4.60 -28.34
N LEU A 19 -2.98 5.62 -27.55
CA LEU A 19 -4.23 5.70 -26.77
C LEU A 19 -5.49 5.49 -27.64
N ARG A 20 -5.41 5.69 -28.95
CA ARG A 20 -6.52 5.43 -29.88
C ARG A 20 -6.81 3.94 -30.02
N LEU A 21 -5.81 3.06 -29.92
CA LEU A 21 -6.01 1.60 -29.95
C LEU A 21 -6.78 1.13 -28.72
N ILE A 22 -6.43 1.62 -27.53
CA ILE A 22 -7.15 1.31 -26.29
C ILE A 22 -8.62 1.73 -26.39
N ARG A 23 -8.90 2.92 -26.94
CA ARG A 23 -10.26 3.40 -27.15
C ARG A 23 -11.06 2.52 -28.12
N ARG A 24 -10.41 1.95 -29.15
CA ARG A 24 -11.04 1.03 -30.11
C ARG A 24 -11.30 -0.36 -29.52
N LEU A 25 -10.57 -0.77 -28.49
CA LEU A 25 -10.75 -2.03 -27.78
C LEU A 25 -11.87 -1.98 -26.74
N PHE A 26 -12.21 -0.78 -26.24
CA PHE A 26 -13.23 -0.56 -25.22
C PHE A 26 -14.61 -1.21 -25.50
N PRO A 27 -15.14 -1.25 -26.74
CA PRO A 27 -16.41 -1.91 -27.04
C PRO A 27 -16.41 -3.42 -26.75
N TYR A 28 -15.26 -4.09 -26.88
CA TYR A 28 -15.11 -5.53 -26.60
C TYR A 28 -15.07 -5.82 -25.10
N VAL A 29 -14.60 -4.85 -24.33
CA VAL A 29 -14.54 -4.88 -22.86
C VAL A 29 -15.86 -4.42 -22.22
N GLY A 30 -16.71 -3.72 -22.99
CA GLY A 30 -17.96 -3.13 -22.54
C GLY A 30 -18.88 -4.04 -21.70
N PRO A 31 -19.09 -5.32 -22.07
CA PRO A 31 -19.89 -6.25 -21.25
C PRO A 31 -19.32 -6.48 -19.84
N TYR A 32 -18.00 -6.39 -19.69
CA TYR A 32 -17.27 -6.65 -18.44
C TYR A 32 -16.94 -5.37 -17.66
N LYS A 33 -17.46 -4.21 -18.07
CA LYS A 33 -17.18 -2.90 -17.44
C LYS A 33 -17.51 -2.87 -15.94
N VAL A 34 -18.52 -3.62 -15.49
CA VAL A 34 -18.91 -3.66 -14.07
C VAL A 34 -17.85 -4.36 -13.24
N MET A 35 -17.26 -5.45 -13.74
CA MET A 35 -16.15 -6.14 -13.08
C MET A 35 -14.91 -5.26 -13.03
N LEU A 36 -14.60 -4.55 -14.13
CA LEU A 36 -13.47 -3.63 -14.16
C LEU A 36 -13.64 -2.44 -13.22
N LEU A 37 -14.80 -1.78 -13.24
CA LEU A 37 -15.09 -0.67 -12.30
C LEU A 37 -15.11 -1.15 -10.86
N GLY A 38 -15.67 -2.34 -10.59
CA GLY A 38 -15.60 -2.99 -9.29
C GLY A 38 -14.16 -3.23 -8.85
N SER A 39 -13.29 -3.70 -9.75
CA SER A 39 -11.87 -3.90 -9.44
C SER A 39 -11.14 -2.59 -9.11
N ILE A 40 -11.45 -1.49 -9.82
CA ILE A 40 -10.89 -0.16 -9.54
C ILE A 40 -11.35 0.33 -8.16
N LEU A 41 -12.62 0.12 -7.81
CA LEU A 41 -13.14 0.46 -6.48
C LEU A 41 -12.41 -0.35 -5.38
N LEU A 42 -12.19 -1.64 -5.62
CA LEU A 42 -11.43 -2.50 -4.70
C LEU A 42 -9.98 -2.04 -4.58
N ILE A 43 -9.34 -1.61 -5.68
CA ILE A 43 -7.99 -1.02 -5.64
C ILE A 43 -7.95 0.19 -4.72
N ILE A 44 -8.92 1.11 -4.81
CA ILE A 44 -9.00 2.27 -3.92
C ILE A 44 -9.13 1.81 -2.45
N CYS A 45 -9.96 0.80 -2.18
CA CYS A 45 -10.09 0.24 -0.83
C CYS A 45 -8.77 -0.39 -0.33
N ILE A 46 -8.07 -1.14 -1.18
CA ILE A 46 -6.76 -1.72 -0.88
C ILE A 46 -5.77 -0.61 -0.54
N THR A 47 -5.69 0.44 -1.36
CA THR A 47 -4.81 1.58 -1.12
C THR A 47 -5.09 2.24 0.24
N LEU A 48 -6.36 2.42 0.62
CA LEU A 48 -6.71 2.96 1.93
C LEU A 48 -6.24 2.05 3.07
N LEU A 49 -6.35 0.73 2.90
CA LEU A 49 -5.83 -0.23 3.88
C LEU A 49 -4.30 -0.22 3.95
N ASP A 50 -3.61 -0.18 2.81
CA ASP A 50 -2.15 -0.09 2.74
C ASP A 50 -1.63 1.16 3.47
N LEU A 51 -2.32 2.29 3.31
CA LEU A 51 -2.01 3.55 4.00
C LEU A 51 -2.35 3.54 5.50
N SER A 52 -3.32 2.74 5.91
CA SER A 52 -3.69 2.62 7.32
C SER A 52 -2.62 1.90 8.15
N LEU A 53 -1.86 0.97 7.55
CA LEU A 53 -0.83 0.17 8.25
C LEU A 53 0.31 1.04 8.86
N PRO A 54 0.94 1.97 8.11
CA PRO A 54 1.89 2.92 8.68
C PRO A 54 1.29 3.77 9.80
N TYR A 55 0.03 4.18 9.66
CA TYR A 55 -0.65 5.02 10.63
C TYR A 55 -0.94 4.28 11.95
N VAL A 56 -1.37 3.03 11.88
CA VAL A 56 -1.56 2.18 13.07
C VAL A 56 -0.22 1.92 13.76
N THR A 57 0.84 1.65 12.99
CA THR A 57 2.20 1.50 13.52
C THR A 57 2.68 2.77 14.21
N LYS A 58 2.41 3.95 13.63
CA LYS A 58 2.72 5.24 14.26
C LYS A 58 2.02 5.38 15.62
N ILE A 59 0.72 5.09 15.70
CA ILE A 59 -0.01 5.16 16.98
C ILE A 59 0.55 4.16 18.00
N ALA A 60 0.93 2.96 17.56
CA ALA A 60 1.52 1.96 18.44
C ALA A 60 2.84 2.46 19.05
N ILE A 61 3.70 3.07 18.23
CA ILE A 61 4.99 3.62 18.66
C ILE A 61 4.78 4.81 19.61
N ASP A 62 4.01 5.81 19.17
CA ASP A 62 3.87 7.08 19.88
C ASP A 62 3.11 6.94 21.20
N ARG A 63 2.15 6.00 21.29
CA ARG A 63 1.28 5.87 22.47
C ARG A 63 1.74 4.81 23.46
N TYR A 64 2.30 3.69 22.98
CA TYR A 64 2.52 2.51 23.83
C TYR A 64 4.00 2.10 23.95
N ILE A 65 4.87 2.51 23.02
CA ILE A 65 6.29 2.13 23.04
C ILE A 65 7.16 3.27 23.57
N VAL A 66 6.98 4.49 23.06
CA VAL A 66 7.84 5.63 23.36
C VAL A 66 7.28 6.46 24.52
N PRO A 67 8.01 6.59 25.64
CA PRO A 67 7.61 7.48 26.74
C PRO A 67 7.65 8.95 26.28
N GLN A 68 6.65 9.73 26.68
CA GLN A 68 6.54 11.12 26.26
C GLN A 68 7.72 11.94 26.79
N ALA A 69 8.31 12.76 25.91
CA ALA A 69 9.41 13.65 26.26
C ALA A 69 8.83 15.00 26.67
N ASP A 70 9.01 15.39 27.93
CA ASP A 70 8.50 16.65 28.49
C ASP A 70 9.71 17.51 28.92
N THR A 71 9.70 18.80 28.58
CA THR A 71 10.81 19.69 28.95
C THR A 71 10.57 20.24 30.36
N ILE A 72 11.22 19.67 31.38
CA ILE A 72 11.18 20.26 32.72
C ILE A 72 12.08 21.49 32.73
N LYS A 73 11.48 22.68 32.93
CA LYS A 73 12.23 23.89 33.29
C LYS A 73 12.64 23.78 34.77
N THR A 74 13.83 23.25 35.03
CA THR A 74 14.41 23.26 36.37
C THR A 74 14.72 24.70 36.80
N ARG A 75 14.05 25.18 37.85
CA ARG A 75 14.22 26.56 38.38
C ARG A 75 15.61 26.83 39.00
N LEU A 76 16.45 25.81 39.17
CA LEU A 76 17.71 25.89 39.91
C LEU A 76 18.95 26.07 39.03
N THR A 77 18.79 26.20 37.71
CA THR A 77 19.91 26.45 36.80
C THR A 77 19.41 27.30 35.64
N GLU A 78 19.66 28.60 35.68
CA GLU A 78 19.38 29.50 34.56
C GLU A 78 20.08 28.94 33.30
N GLY A 79 19.28 28.39 32.38
CA GLY A 79 19.70 28.10 31.00
C GLY A 79 19.72 26.63 30.55
N SER A 80 19.64 25.62 31.42
CA SER A 80 19.70 24.22 30.97
C SER A 80 18.32 23.58 30.83
N GLN A 81 17.79 23.57 29.60
CA GLN A 81 16.57 22.81 29.24
C GLN A 81 16.94 21.35 28.99
N ILE A 82 16.87 20.50 30.03
CA ILE A 82 17.05 19.06 29.84
C ILE A 82 15.70 18.46 29.43
N LYS A 83 15.61 17.99 28.18
CA LYS A 83 14.45 17.25 27.66
C LYS A 83 14.52 15.81 28.15
N THR A 84 13.90 15.53 29.30
CA THR A 84 13.89 14.18 29.87
C THR A 84 12.61 13.44 29.46
N ARG A 85 12.72 12.13 29.24
CA ARG A 85 11.57 11.27 28.87
C ARG A 85 10.94 10.72 30.14
N TYR A 86 9.62 10.80 30.25
CA TYR A 86 8.89 10.36 31.43
C TYR A 86 7.87 9.27 31.07
N LEU A 87 7.73 8.29 31.96
CA LEU A 87 6.57 7.41 31.95
C LEU A 87 5.52 8.02 32.89
N MET A 88 4.31 8.20 32.37
CA MET A 88 3.17 8.67 33.15
C MET A 88 2.45 7.45 33.70
N ALA A 89 2.21 7.43 35.00
CA ALA A 89 1.43 6.40 35.67
C ALA A 89 0.27 7.09 36.41
N ASP A 90 -0.96 6.73 36.04
CA ASP A 90 -2.15 7.24 36.70
C ASP A 90 -2.27 6.60 38.10
N THR A 91 -2.27 7.44 39.14
CA THR A 91 -2.28 6.99 40.54
C THR A 91 -3.67 6.55 41.02
N SER A 92 -4.67 6.54 40.12
CA SER A 92 -6.02 6.06 40.39
C SER A 92 -6.10 4.55 40.64
N ASP A 93 -5.17 3.76 40.07
CA ASP A 93 -5.09 2.32 40.35
C ASP A 93 -4.38 2.08 41.70
N PRO A 94 -5.01 1.37 42.68
CA PRO A 94 -4.39 1.06 43.96
C PRO A 94 -3.06 0.29 43.85
N LYS A 95 -2.84 -0.48 42.77
CA LYS A 95 -1.57 -1.18 42.51
C LYS A 95 -0.48 -0.21 42.09
N ILE A 96 -0.79 0.75 41.21
CA ILE A 96 0.15 1.80 40.79
C ILE A 96 0.50 2.69 41.99
N ARG A 97 -0.49 3.06 42.80
CA ARG A 97 -0.28 3.84 44.03
C ARG A 97 0.68 3.14 45.01
N THR A 98 0.64 1.82 45.11
CA THR A 98 1.54 1.03 45.96
C THR A 98 2.99 1.12 45.47
N VAL A 99 3.21 1.01 44.16
CA VAL A 99 4.53 1.15 43.53
C VAL A 99 5.06 2.58 43.68
N VAL A 100 4.23 3.58 43.45
CA VAL A 100 4.57 5.01 43.59
C VAL A 100 4.95 5.34 45.04
N ASN A 101 4.22 4.77 46.02
CA ASN A 101 4.52 4.96 47.44
C ASN A 101 5.82 4.24 47.86
N LYS A 102 6.09 3.05 47.31
CA LYS A 102 7.32 2.27 47.59
C LYS A 102 8.59 3.00 47.13
N TYR A 103 8.52 3.76 46.03
CA TYR A 103 9.65 4.49 45.44
C TYR A 103 9.43 6.00 45.39
N ARG A 104 8.79 6.57 46.42
CA ARG A 104 8.33 7.96 46.45
C ARG A 104 9.40 9.01 46.07
N GLY A 105 10.67 8.74 46.32
CA GLY A 105 11.79 9.63 45.96
C GLY A 105 12.13 9.71 44.46
N LEU A 106 11.66 8.75 43.65
CA LEU A 106 11.93 8.67 42.20
C LEU A 106 10.77 9.21 41.34
N PHE A 107 9.60 9.40 41.94
CA PHE A 107 8.39 9.85 41.26
C PHE A 107 8.11 11.34 41.56
N THR A 108 7.86 12.11 40.51
CA THR A 108 7.29 13.46 40.65
C THR A 108 5.78 13.33 40.54
N ILE A 109 5.06 13.53 41.65
CA ILE A 109 3.59 13.42 41.70
C ILE A 109 3.01 14.80 41.37
N ILE A 110 2.25 14.88 40.27
CA ILE A 110 1.53 16.08 39.87
C ILE A 110 0.04 15.72 39.88
N GLN A 111 -0.69 16.21 40.88
CA GLN A 111 -2.12 15.93 41.06
C GLN A 111 -2.42 14.42 41.17
N THR A 112 -2.90 13.80 40.10
CA THR A 112 -3.27 12.37 40.00
C THR A 112 -2.24 11.53 39.26
N ASP A 113 -1.25 12.16 38.62
CA ASP A 113 -0.30 11.49 37.74
C ASP A 113 1.07 11.44 38.39
N ALA A 114 1.60 10.23 38.54
CA ALA A 114 2.97 10.00 38.98
C ALA A 114 3.87 9.89 37.74
N ARG A 115 4.87 10.77 37.65
CA ARG A 115 5.85 10.76 36.55
C ARG A 115 7.18 10.22 37.03
N ILE A 116 7.74 9.26 36.32
CA ILE A 116 9.09 8.73 36.56
C ILE A 116 9.98 8.99 35.36
N SER A 117 11.19 9.51 35.60
CA SER A 117 12.21 9.70 34.56
C SER A 117 12.67 8.34 34.04
N TYR A 118 12.85 8.21 32.72
CA TYR A 118 13.30 6.98 32.09
C TYR A 118 14.65 6.46 32.64
N GLU A 119 15.54 7.37 33.04
CA GLU A 119 16.83 7.04 33.64
C GLU A 119 16.68 6.31 34.99
N ASN A 120 15.65 6.67 35.76
CA ASN A 120 15.35 6.08 37.04
C ASN A 120 14.52 4.79 36.91
N LEU A 121 13.95 4.51 35.74
CA LEU A 121 13.11 3.34 35.49
C LEU A 121 13.88 2.01 35.67
N GLY A 122 15.18 2.01 35.38
CA GLY A 122 16.05 0.84 35.56
C GLY A 122 16.35 0.49 37.02
N SER A 123 16.01 1.37 37.97
CA SER A 123 16.21 1.14 39.41
C SER A 123 15.01 0.47 40.10
N LEU A 124 13.88 0.30 39.39
CA LEU A 124 12.71 -0.38 39.91
C LEU A 124 12.82 -1.91 39.72
N ALA A 125 12.19 -2.67 40.61
CA ALA A 125 12.03 -4.10 40.40
C ALA A 125 11.22 -4.38 39.14
N LYS A 126 11.58 -5.44 38.39
CA LYS A 126 10.91 -5.80 37.13
C LYS A 126 9.39 -6.00 37.29
N GLU A 127 8.97 -6.50 38.44
CA GLU A 127 7.56 -6.68 38.82
C GLU A 127 6.82 -5.34 38.92
N ASP A 128 7.45 -4.34 39.52
CA ASP A 128 6.89 -3.00 39.72
C ASP A 128 6.79 -2.23 38.38
N ILE A 129 7.77 -2.41 37.49
CA ILE A 129 7.73 -1.86 36.11
C ILE A 129 6.57 -2.48 35.30
N ALA A 130 6.33 -3.79 35.46
CA ALA A 130 5.25 -4.47 34.77
C ALA A 130 3.87 -3.98 35.22
N VAL A 131 3.70 -3.63 36.50
CA VAL A 131 2.48 -3.01 37.02
C VAL A 131 2.26 -1.62 36.42
N LEU A 132 3.31 -0.79 36.36
CA LEU A 132 3.24 0.57 35.80
C LEU A 132 2.94 0.57 34.29
N ARG A 133 3.35 -0.47 33.55
CA ARG A 133 3.15 -0.60 32.10
C ARG A 133 1.97 -1.48 31.69
N LYS A 134 1.19 -1.98 32.65
CA LYS A 134 0.10 -2.92 32.37
C LYS A 134 -0.92 -2.36 31.36
N ASP A 135 -1.24 -1.07 31.47
CA ASP A 135 -2.17 -0.40 30.56
C ASP A 135 -1.58 -0.26 29.16
N ASP A 136 -0.27 0.01 29.05
CA ASP A 136 0.42 0.07 27.77
C ASP A 136 0.38 -1.28 27.04
N PHE A 137 0.61 -2.38 27.75
CA PHE A 137 0.53 -3.74 27.16
C PHE A 137 -0.88 -4.07 26.69
N SER A 138 -1.92 -3.69 27.44
CA SER A 138 -3.31 -3.93 27.05
C SER A 138 -3.73 -3.11 25.83
N GLY A 139 -3.26 -1.86 25.75
CA GLY A 139 -3.51 -0.98 24.62
C GLY A 139 -2.77 -1.41 23.36
N LEU A 140 -1.52 -1.83 23.50
CA LEU A 140 -0.73 -2.43 22.43
C LEU A 140 -1.40 -3.72 21.92
N GLY A 141 -1.89 -4.60 22.80
CA GLY A 141 -2.61 -5.81 22.42
C GLY A 141 -3.84 -5.52 21.55
N ARG A 142 -4.64 -4.51 21.90
CA ARG A 142 -5.79 -4.07 21.08
C ARG A 142 -5.36 -3.55 19.70
N LEU A 143 -4.30 -2.75 19.64
CA LEU A 143 -3.76 -2.28 18.35
C LEU A 143 -3.22 -3.43 17.50
N THR A 144 -2.57 -4.42 18.10
CA THR A 144 -2.09 -5.61 17.39
C THR A 144 -3.26 -6.39 16.76
N VAL A 145 -4.38 -6.53 17.48
CA VAL A 145 -5.58 -7.17 16.93
C VAL A 145 -6.15 -6.36 15.76
N ILE A 146 -6.26 -5.03 15.90
CA ILE A 146 -6.70 -4.15 14.80
C ILE A 146 -5.77 -4.27 13.59
N PHE A 147 -4.44 -4.27 13.82
CA PHE A 147 -3.43 -4.44 12.79
C PHE A 147 -3.60 -5.78 12.05
N LEU A 148 -3.82 -6.88 12.79
CA LEU A 148 -4.06 -8.20 12.20
C LEU A 148 -5.35 -8.22 11.38
N ILE A 149 -6.42 -7.60 11.86
CA ILE A 149 -7.69 -7.46 11.11
C ILE A 149 -7.47 -6.68 9.82
N ILE A 150 -6.70 -5.58 9.85
CA ILE A 150 -6.38 -4.79 8.64
C ILE A 150 -5.59 -5.64 7.65
N ILE A 151 -4.58 -6.40 8.10
CA ILE A 151 -3.82 -7.31 7.23
C ILE A 151 -4.73 -8.37 6.61
N LEU A 152 -5.60 -8.99 7.41
CA LEU A 152 -6.50 -10.03 6.91
C LEU A 152 -7.51 -9.45 5.91
N ALA A 153 -8.10 -8.29 6.21
CA ALA A 153 -8.99 -7.60 5.29
C ALA A 153 -8.26 -7.21 3.99
N ASN A 154 -7.03 -6.71 4.09
CA ASN A 154 -6.19 -6.37 2.94
C ASN A 154 -5.93 -7.60 2.08
N PHE A 155 -5.56 -8.74 2.68
CA PHE A 155 -5.37 -10.01 1.99
C PHE A 155 -6.64 -10.44 1.24
N VAL A 156 -7.80 -10.46 1.92
CA VAL A 156 -9.07 -10.89 1.33
C VAL A 156 -9.49 -9.98 0.17
N ILE A 157 -9.37 -8.66 0.32
CA ILE A 157 -9.73 -7.71 -0.72
C ILE A 157 -8.77 -7.79 -1.91
N ASN A 158 -7.45 -7.90 -1.68
CA ASN A 158 -6.48 -8.12 -2.76
C ASN A 158 -6.77 -9.43 -3.51
N PHE A 159 -7.05 -10.50 -2.78
CA PHE A 159 -7.40 -11.80 -3.37
C PHE A 159 -8.65 -11.70 -4.24
N LEU A 160 -9.72 -11.09 -3.72
CA LEU A 160 -10.96 -10.89 -4.46
C LEU A 160 -10.78 -10.00 -5.69
N GLN A 161 -10.05 -8.88 -5.55
CA GLN A 161 -9.75 -7.99 -6.66
C GLN A 161 -8.96 -8.72 -7.76
N LYS A 162 -7.93 -9.49 -7.38
CA LYS A 162 -7.15 -10.29 -8.31
C LYS A 162 -8.00 -11.33 -9.02
N MET A 163 -8.84 -12.06 -8.27
CA MET A 163 -9.77 -13.04 -8.86
C MET A 163 -10.75 -12.41 -9.85
N ILE A 164 -11.36 -11.28 -9.50
CA ILE A 164 -12.30 -10.57 -10.38
C ILE A 164 -11.59 -10.14 -11.67
N MET A 165 -10.38 -9.59 -11.55
CA MET A 165 -9.62 -9.14 -12.71
C MET A 165 -9.21 -10.30 -13.61
N GLU A 166 -8.73 -11.41 -13.04
CA GLU A 166 -8.34 -12.61 -13.79
C GLU A 166 -9.54 -13.23 -14.53
N TYR A 167 -10.67 -13.34 -13.83
CA TYR A 167 -11.91 -13.86 -14.41
C TYR A 167 -12.39 -12.97 -15.56
N ALA A 168 -12.44 -11.65 -15.36
CA ALA A 168 -12.81 -10.70 -16.41
C ALA A 168 -11.85 -10.79 -17.61
N GLY A 169 -10.54 -10.90 -17.36
CA GLY A 169 -9.53 -11.04 -18.39
C GLY A 169 -9.72 -12.30 -19.25
N HIS A 170 -10.05 -13.43 -18.65
CA HIS A 170 -10.32 -14.67 -19.39
C HIS A 170 -11.62 -14.59 -20.20
N MET A 171 -12.68 -13.99 -19.64
CA MET A 171 -13.94 -13.82 -20.38
C MET A 171 -13.76 -12.90 -21.60
N ILE A 172 -13.03 -11.79 -21.45
CA ILE A 172 -12.69 -10.89 -22.56
C ILE A 172 -11.88 -11.64 -23.63
N MET A 173 -10.87 -12.40 -23.23
CA MET A 173 -10.05 -13.21 -24.14
C MET A 173 -10.89 -14.23 -24.90
N HIS A 174 -11.79 -14.94 -24.21
CA HIS A 174 -12.67 -15.94 -24.80
C HIS A 174 -13.53 -15.32 -25.90
N ASP A 175 -14.20 -14.21 -25.60
CA ASP A 175 -15.06 -13.51 -26.56
C ASP A 175 -14.28 -13.00 -27.77
N LEU A 176 -13.07 -12.47 -27.55
CA LEU A 176 -12.19 -12.02 -28.63
C LEU A 176 -11.78 -13.18 -29.53
N ARG A 177 -11.37 -14.32 -28.96
CA ARG A 177 -11.01 -15.53 -29.73
C ARG A 177 -12.19 -16.00 -30.58
N MET A 178 -13.38 -16.08 -29.99
CA MET A 178 -14.58 -16.54 -30.70
C MET A 178 -14.98 -15.58 -31.83
N LYS A 179 -14.97 -14.27 -31.60
CA LYS A 179 -15.28 -13.27 -32.63
C LYS A 179 -14.29 -13.28 -33.76
N LEU A 180 -12.98 -13.35 -33.46
CA LEU A 180 -11.94 -13.40 -34.48
C LEU A 180 -12.00 -14.70 -35.28
N PHE A 181 -12.25 -15.84 -34.61
CA PHE A 181 -12.39 -17.13 -35.29
C PHE A 181 -13.58 -17.15 -36.26
N VAL A 182 -14.74 -16.62 -35.85
CA VAL A 182 -15.91 -16.48 -36.73
C VAL A 182 -15.64 -15.52 -37.89
N GLN A 183 -14.95 -14.41 -37.63
CA GLN A 183 -14.63 -13.44 -38.68
C GLN A 183 -13.66 -14.04 -39.69
N ILE A 184 -12.62 -14.74 -39.25
CA ILE A 184 -11.62 -15.37 -40.12
C ILE A 184 -12.30 -16.38 -41.04
N GLN A 185 -13.20 -17.22 -40.54
CA GLN A 185 -13.94 -18.21 -41.36
C GLN A 185 -14.82 -17.58 -42.45
N LYS A 186 -15.25 -16.32 -42.28
CA LYS A 186 -16.07 -15.60 -43.27
C LYS A 186 -15.24 -14.89 -44.34
N LEU A 187 -13.91 -14.89 -44.24
CA LEU A 187 -13.05 -14.23 -45.21
C LEU A 187 -12.98 -15.04 -46.51
N SER A 188 -12.78 -14.34 -47.63
CA SER A 188 -12.66 -14.98 -48.94
C SER A 188 -11.37 -15.79 -49.06
N ILE A 189 -11.36 -16.79 -49.94
CA ILE A 189 -10.16 -17.57 -50.27
C ILE A 189 -9.01 -16.64 -50.72
N GLU A 190 -9.33 -15.58 -51.48
CA GLU A 190 -8.35 -14.56 -51.90
C GLU A 190 -7.61 -13.91 -50.72
N PHE A 191 -8.30 -13.63 -49.61
CA PHE A 191 -7.65 -13.09 -48.40
C PHE A 191 -6.57 -14.04 -47.87
N PHE A 192 -6.83 -15.35 -47.86
CA PHE A 192 -5.89 -16.37 -47.40
C PHE A 192 -4.72 -16.62 -48.36
N THR A 193 -4.89 -16.35 -49.66
CA THR A 193 -3.77 -16.36 -50.61
C THR A 193 -2.81 -15.17 -50.42
N LYS A 194 -3.31 -14.04 -49.91
CA LYS A 194 -2.51 -12.82 -49.65
C LYS A 194 -1.95 -12.74 -48.23
N ASN A 195 -2.53 -13.47 -47.27
CA ASN A 195 -2.15 -13.46 -45.87
C ASN A 195 -1.80 -14.88 -45.40
N PRO A 196 -0.52 -15.16 -45.05
CA PRO A 196 -0.12 -16.48 -44.55
C PRO A 196 -0.95 -16.92 -43.35
N VAL A 197 -1.42 -18.17 -43.35
CA VAL A 197 -2.25 -18.73 -42.26
C VAL A 197 -1.56 -18.60 -40.90
N GLY A 198 -0.24 -18.81 -40.85
CA GLY A 198 0.55 -18.65 -39.63
C GLY A 198 0.41 -17.25 -38.99
N ARG A 199 0.35 -16.18 -39.80
CA ARG A 199 0.14 -14.81 -39.30
C ARG A 199 -1.23 -14.67 -38.64
N LEU A 200 -2.26 -15.28 -39.21
CA LEU A 200 -3.62 -15.24 -38.65
C LEU A 200 -3.70 -16.00 -37.32
N VAL A 201 -3.02 -17.15 -37.24
CA VAL A 201 -2.90 -17.93 -36.00
C VAL A 201 -2.20 -17.11 -34.92
N THR A 202 -1.03 -16.54 -35.21
CA THR A 202 -0.28 -15.71 -34.26
C THR A 202 -1.11 -14.53 -33.76
N ARG A 203 -1.86 -13.84 -34.62
CA ARG A 203 -2.74 -12.74 -34.20
C ARG A 203 -3.93 -13.23 -33.36
N ALA A 204 -4.50 -14.39 -33.69
CA ALA A 204 -5.60 -14.97 -32.94
C ALA A 204 -5.16 -15.57 -31.58
N THR A 205 -3.87 -15.84 -31.39
CA THR A 205 -3.34 -16.37 -30.12
C THR A 205 -2.58 -15.31 -29.33
N ASN A 206 -1.49 -14.78 -29.88
CA ASN A 206 -0.54 -13.93 -29.17
C ASN A 206 -1.07 -12.52 -28.96
N ASP A 207 -1.68 -11.87 -29.97
CA ASP A 207 -2.20 -10.51 -29.77
C ASP A 207 -3.32 -10.50 -28.73
N ILE A 208 -4.18 -11.53 -28.71
CA ILE A 208 -5.24 -11.66 -27.71
C ILE A 208 -4.65 -11.97 -26.33
N GLN A 209 -3.58 -12.76 -26.25
CA GLN A 209 -2.87 -13.02 -24.99
C GLN A 209 -2.28 -11.72 -24.42
N ASN A 210 -1.58 -10.94 -25.26
CA ASN A 210 -1.05 -9.64 -24.88
C ASN A 210 -2.16 -8.69 -24.40
N MET A 211 -3.34 -8.73 -25.04
CA MET A 211 -4.51 -7.99 -24.58
C MET A 211 -4.99 -8.43 -23.19
N HIS A 212 -5.05 -9.74 -22.94
CA HIS A 212 -5.41 -10.26 -21.62
C HIS A 212 -4.44 -9.77 -20.54
N GLU A 213 -3.13 -9.86 -20.78
CA GLU A 213 -2.10 -9.38 -19.84
C GLU A 213 -2.19 -7.87 -19.59
N LEU A 214 -2.51 -7.09 -20.62
CA LEU A 214 -2.78 -5.66 -20.48
C LEU A 214 -3.97 -5.40 -19.53
N PHE A 215 -5.07 -6.14 -19.68
CA PHE A 215 -6.25 -5.97 -18.84
C PHE A 215 -6.03 -6.47 -17.41
N THR A 216 -5.39 -7.63 -17.23
CA THR A 216 -5.25 -8.25 -15.90
C THR A 216 -4.14 -7.62 -15.07
N SER A 217 -2.98 -7.41 -15.68
CA SER A 217 -1.77 -7.00 -14.98
C SER A 217 -1.51 -5.51 -15.12
N VAL A 218 -1.35 -5.00 -16.35
CA VAL A 218 -0.86 -3.62 -16.58
C VAL A 218 -1.84 -2.60 -16.02
N ILE A 219 -3.14 -2.75 -16.30
CA ILE A 219 -4.16 -1.84 -15.78
C ILE A 219 -4.21 -1.91 -14.25
N SER A 220 -4.25 -3.09 -13.64
CA SER A 220 -4.29 -3.23 -12.18
C SER A 220 -3.10 -2.55 -11.50
N ILE A 221 -1.88 -2.78 -12.01
CA ILE A 221 -0.64 -2.23 -11.45
C ILE A 221 -0.60 -0.72 -11.58
N VAL A 222 -0.82 -0.18 -12.79
CA VAL A 222 -0.74 1.27 -13.04
C VAL A 222 -1.76 2.03 -12.19
N PHE A 223 -3.01 1.54 -12.10
CA PHE A 223 -4.02 2.18 -11.27
C PHE A 223 -3.66 2.07 -9.78
N LYS A 224 -3.24 0.89 -9.30
CA LYS A 224 -2.84 0.69 -7.91
C LYS A 224 -1.68 1.61 -7.53
N ASP A 225 -0.63 1.69 -8.35
CA ASP A 225 0.55 2.51 -8.09
C ASP A 225 0.21 4.00 -8.14
N MET A 226 -0.62 4.42 -9.09
CA MET A 226 -1.12 5.80 -9.16
C MET A 226 -1.88 6.18 -7.88
N PHE A 227 -2.85 5.35 -7.46
CA PHE A 227 -3.61 5.63 -6.23
C PHE A 227 -2.74 5.56 -4.99
N LEU A 228 -1.81 4.61 -4.90
CA LEU A 228 -0.89 4.47 -3.77
C LEU A 228 0.02 5.69 -3.67
N LEU A 229 0.63 6.14 -4.78
CA LEU A 229 1.51 7.30 -4.81
C LEU A 229 0.76 8.57 -4.40
N VAL A 230 -0.40 8.83 -5.01
CA VAL A 230 -1.24 9.98 -4.66
C VAL A 230 -1.68 9.90 -3.20
N GLY A 231 -2.08 8.73 -2.73
CA GLY A 231 -2.51 8.51 -1.35
C GLY A 231 -1.39 8.74 -0.34
N ILE A 232 -0.18 8.23 -0.59
CA ILE A 232 1.00 8.50 0.25
C ILE A 232 1.27 9.99 0.29
N ALA A 233 1.24 10.67 -0.86
CA ALA A 233 1.51 12.09 -0.94
C ALA A 233 0.52 12.91 -0.10
N ILE A 234 -0.78 12.61 -0.22
CA ILE A 234 -1.85 13.23 0.57
C ILE A 234 -1.60 13.00 2.07
N VAL A 235 -1.39 11.75 2.50
CA VAL A 235 -1.16 11.41 3.91
C VAL A 235 0.05 12.15 4.49
N LEU A 236 1.16 12.22 3.74
CA LEU A 236 2.37 12.91 4.19
C LEU A 236 2.14 14.43 4.35
N ILE A 237 1.47 15.08 3.41
CA ILE A 237 1.18 16.51 3.47
C ILE A 237 0.30 16.83 4.69
N PHE A 238 -0.74 16.03 4.92
CA PHE A 238 -1.64 16.20 6.08
C PHE A 238 -0.94 15.91 7.41
N MET A 239 0.00 14.96 7.45
CA MET A 239 0.70 14.61 8.67
C MET A 239 1.78 15.64 9.06
N ASN A 240 2.62 16.06 8.11
CA ASN A 240 3.60 17.13 8.31
C ASN A 240 4.09 17.67 6.96
N TRP A 241 3.58 18.83 6.57
CA TRP A 241 3.92 19.47 5.31
C TRP A 241 5.42 19.78 5.13
N LYS A 242 6.15 20.08 6.22
CA LYS A 242 7.60 20.37 6.15
C LYS A 242 8.40 19.10 5.80
N LEU A 243 8.10 17.99 6.48
CA LEU A 243 8.75 16.70 6.19
C LEU A 243 8.37 16.17 4.81
N ALA A 244 7.11 16.38 4.39
CA ALA A 244 6.64 15.98 3.07
C ALA A 244 7.42 16.67 1.93
N ILE A 245 7.62 17.99 2.02
CA ILE A 245 8.40 18.74 1.01
C ILE A 245 9.84 18.25 0.94
N ILE A 246 10.48 18.02 2.09
CA ILE A 246 11.84 17.46 2.14
C ILE A 246 11.88 16.10 1.45
N SER A 247 10.87 15.24 1.68
CA SER A 247 10.77 13.94 1.02
C SER A 247 10.57 14.06 -0.50
N PHE A 248 9.77 15.02 -0.96
CA PHE A 248 9.46 15.17 -2.39
C PHE A 248 10.61 15.77 -3.20
N ILE A 249 11.55 16.48 -2.58
CA ILE A 249 12.78 16.95 -3.26
C ILE A 249 13.59 15.80 -3.86
N VAL A 250 13.49 14.60 -3.29
CA VAL A 250 14.22 13.41 -3.80
C VAL A 250 13.59 12.84 -5.07
N LEU A 251 12.27 13.00 -5.27
CA LEU A 251 11.54 12.44 -6.42
C LEU A 251 12.09 12.90 -7.80
N PRO A 252 12.31 14.20 -8.08
CA PRO A 252 12.83 14.62 -9.38
C PRO A 252 14.23 14.06 -9.67
N PHE A 253 15.08 13.89 -8.65
CA PHE A 253 16.39 13.29 -8.83
C PHE A 253 16.30 11.80 -9.19
N VAL A 254 15.40 11.06 -8.54
CA VAL A 254 15.14 9.65 -8.86
C VAL A 254 14.56 9.50 -10.27
N LEU A 255 13.61 10.36 -10.65
CA LEU A 255 13.05 10.36 -12.00
C LEU A 255 14.12 10.65 -13.05
N TYR A 256 15.00 11.63 -12.80
CA TYR A 256 16.10 11.94 -13.71
C TYR A 256 17.09 10.78 -13.85
N ALA A 257 17.41 10.07 -12.76
CA ALA A 257 18.31 8.92 -12.79
C ALA A 257 17.69 7.67 -13.44
N SER A 258 16.35 7.60 -13.51
CA SER A 258 15.61 6.46 -14.06
C SER A 258 15.33 6.57 -15.57
N ILE A 259 15.47 7.76 -16.16
CA ILE A 259 15.27 8.06 -17.59
C ILE A 259 16.59 7.86 -18.32
#